data_AF-A0A4Y8YVK5-F1
#
_entry.id   AF-A0A4Y8YVK5-F1
#
_cell.length_a   1.000
_cell.length_b   1.000
_cell.length_c   1.000
_cell.angle_alpha   90.00
_cell.angle_beta   90.00
_cell.angle_gamma   90.00
#
_symmetry.space_group_name_H-M   'P 1'
#
loop_
_entity.id
_entity.type
_entity.pdbx_description
1 polymer ?
#
loop_
_entity_poly.entity_id
_entity_poly.type
_entity_poly.pdbx_seq_one_letter_code
_entity_poly.pdbx_strand_id
1 'polypeptide(L)'
;MLEMTASLAWPESWGDLDSAKQLQAKFTRLATGDEGSARFVIKQQIEIIKTMREFFRHYFASVEAVDGATAASVEALSPPR
;
A
#
# COMPACT_ATOMS: atom_id res chain seq x y z
N MET A 1 7.71 -8.61 -8.93
CA MET A 1 6.44 -8.41 -8.19
C MET A 1 5.39 -9.50 -8.46
N LEU A 2 5.60 -10.42 -9.41
CA LEU A 2 4.66 -11.53 -9.69
C LEU A 2 4.82 -12.73 -8.72
N GLU A 3 6.03 -12.99 -8.21
CA GLU A 3 6.29 -14.16 -7.35
C GLU A 3 5.64 -14.09 -5.96
N MET A 4 5.60 -12.91 -5.30
CA MET A 4 5.02 -12.79 -3.95
C MET A 4 3.50 -12.98 -3.91
N THR A 5 2.80 -12.91 -5.05
CA THR A 5 1.36 -13.16 -5.11
C THR A 5 1.01 -14.62 -5.41
N ALA A 6 1.99 -15.44 -5.76
CA ALA A 6 1.76 -16.85 -6.10
C ALA A 6 1.36 -17.69 -4.87
N SER A 7 1.92 -17.37 -3.68
CA SER A 7 1.57 -18.06 -2.42
C SER A 7 0.18 -17.71 -1.89
N LEU A 8 -0.44 -16.64 -2.40
CA LEU A 8 -1.78 -16.20 -2.00
C LEU A 8 -2.90 -16.90 -2.78
N ALA A 9 -2.55 -17.67 -3.81
CA ALA A 9 -3.50 -18.43 -4.60
C ALA A 9 -3.10 -19.91 -4.54
N TRP A 10 -3.92 -20.71 -3.85
CA TRP A 10 -3.89 -22.16 -3.94
C TRP A 10 -5.07 -22.63 -4.78
N PRO A 11 -4.98 -22.60 -6.12
CA PRO A 11 -6.01 -23.20 -6.94
C PRO A 11 -5.86 -24.72 -6.86
N GLU A 12 -6.53 -25.35 -5.89
CA GLU A 12 -6.86 -26.77 -6.06
C GLU A 12 -7.71 -26.89 -7.32
N SER A 13 -7.34 -27.82 -8.21
CA SER A 13 -8.12 -28.06 -9.42
C SER A 13 -9.51 -28.52 -9.01
N TRP A 14 -10.55 -27.86 -9.50
CA TRP A 14 -11.95 -28.18 -9.15
C TRP A 14 -12.44 -29.51 -9.77
N GLY A 15 -11.53 -30.29 -10.37
CA GLY A 15 -11.80 -31.51 -11.14
C GLY A 15 -11.88 -31.25 -12.65
N ASP A 16 -12.00 -32.33 -13.42
CA ASP A 16 -12.02 -32.28 -14.90
C ASP A 16 -13.39 -32.07 -15.53
N LEU A 17 -14.45 -32.07 -14.71
CA LEU A 17 -15.82 -31.82 -15.12
C LEU A 17 -15.94 -30.42 -15.75
N ASP A 18 -16.72 -30.30 -16.82
CA ASP A 18 -16.86 -29.03 -17.54
C ASP A 18 -17.45 -27.92 -16.65
N SER A 19 -18.38 -28.26 -15.75
CA SER A 19 -18.94 -27.35 -14.75
C SER A 19 -17.90 -26.80 -13.77
N ALA A 20 -16.92 -27.62 -13.38
CA ALA A 20 -15.84 -27.22 -12.49
C ALA A 20 -14.90 -26.20 -13.17
N LYS A 21 -14.58 -26.43 -14.45
CA LYS A 21 -13.78 -25.50 -15.27
C LYS A 21 -14.50 -24.16 -15.46
N GLN A 22 -15.82 -24.19 -15.69
CA GLN A 22 -16.64 -22.99 -15.80
C GLN A 22 -16.70 -22.19 -14.48
N LEU A 23 -16.81 -22.86 -13.33
CA LEU A 23 -16.76 -22.22 -12.00
C LEU A 23 -15.38 -21.59 -11.74
N GLN A 24 -14.30 -22.31 -12.03
CA GLN A 24 -12.95 -21.80 -11.92
C GLN A 24 -12.75 -20.53 -12.77
N ALA A 25 -13.20 -20.55 -14.03
CA ALA A 25 -13.11 -19.39 -14.92
C ALA A 25 -13.91 -18.19 -14.37
N LYS A 26 -15.12 -18.43 -13.84
CA LYS A 26 -15.97 -17.39 -13.25
C LYS A 26 -15.32 -16.75 -12.02
N PHE A 27 -14.86 -17.53 -11.06
CA PHE A 27 -14.23 -17.01 -9.84
C PHE A 27 -12.87 -16.39 -10.11
N THR A 28 -12.08 -16.95 -11.03
CA THR A 28 -10.83 -16.34 -11.48
C THR A 28 -11.11 -14.95 -12.06
N ARG A 29 -12.09 -14.82 -12.96
CA ARG A 29 -12.50 -13.53 -13.50
C ARG A 29 -12.95 -12.55 -12.42
N LEU A 30 -13.69 -12.97 -11.40
CA LEU A 30 -14.07 -12.09 -10.28
C LEU A 30 -12.87 -11.67 -9.41
N ALA A 31 -11.90 -12.56 -9.20
CA ALA A 31 -10.71 -12.28 -8.41
C ALA A 31 -9.69 -11.39 -9.16
N THR A 32 -9.62 -11.52 -10.48
CA THR A 32 -8.60 -10.85 -11.32
C THR A 32 -9.12 -9.76 -12.25
N GLY A 33 -10.42 -9.70 -12.52
CA GLY A 33 -11.04 -8.84 -13.52
C GLY A 33 -11.88 -7.71 -12.94
N ASP A 34 -11.79 -6.55 -13.61
CA ASP A 34 -12.56 -5.32 -13.42
C ASP A 34 -12.37 -4.55 -12.08
N GLU A 35 -12.82 -3.28 -12.10
CA GLU A 35 -12.89 -2.39 -10.94
C GLU A 35 -13.66 -3.07 -9.80
N GLY A 36 -13.07 -3.09 -8.60
CA GLY A 36 -13.65 -3.77 -7.43
C GLY A 36 -13.18 -5.21 -7.20
N SER A 37 -12.41 -5.81 -8.12
CA SER A 37 -11.73 -7.10 -7.84
C SER A 37 -10.72 -6.97 -6.70
N ALA A 38 -10.47 -8.08 -5.99
CA ALA A 38 -9.49 -8.13 -4.91
C ALA A 38 -8.10 -7.66 -5.40
N ARG A 39 -7.70 -8.02 -6.62
CA ARG A 39 -6.45 -7.54 -7.23
C ARG A 39 -6.44 -6.03 -7.43
N PHE A 40 -7.54 -5.43 -7.89
CA PHE A 40 -7.65 -3.99 -8.09
C PHE A 40 -7.56 -3.25 -6.75
N VAL A 41 -8.33 -3.69 -5.75
CA VAL A 41 -8.34 -3.10 -4.40
C VAL A 41 -6.95 -3.18 -3.75
N ILE A 42 -6.27 -4.32 -3.85
CA ILE A 42 -4.92 -4.48 -3.31
C ILE A 42 -3.93 -3.52 -3.98
N LYS A 43 -3.99 -3.39 -5.32
CA LYS A 43 -3.15 -2.43 -6.05
C LYS A 43 -3.42 -1.00 -5.61
N GLN A 44 -4.68 -0.61 -5.51
CA GLN A 44 -5.07 0.73 -5.06
C GLN A 44 -4.56 1.01 -3.64
N GLN A 45 -4.71 0.05 -2.72
CA GLN A 45 -4.26 0.20 -1.34
C GLN A 45 -2.73 0.33 -1.23
N ILE A 46 -1.97 -0.37 -2.09
CA ILE A 46 -0.51 -0.19 -2.17
C ILE A 46 -0.15 1.24 -2.55
N GLU A 47 -0.83 1.83 -3.54
CA GLU A 47 -0.57 3.21 -3.96
C GLU A 47 -0.95 4.24 -2.89
N ILE A 48 -2.04 4.00 -2.15
CA ILE A 48 -2.42 4.83 -0.99
C ILE A 48 -1.31 4.79 0.07
N ILE A 49 -0.79 3.61 0.41
CA ILE A 49 0.28 3.45 1.41
C ILE A 49 1.57 4.14 0.94
N LYS A 50 1.93 4.05 -0.34
CA LYS A 50 3.09 4.77 -0.90
C LYS A 50 2.92 6.27 -0.79
N THR A 51 1.75 6.79 -1.13
CA THR A 51 1.41 8.21 -1.02
C THR A 51 1.51 8.68 0.43
N MET A 52 0.95 7.93 1.38
CA MET A 52 1.04 8.24 2.81
C MET A 52 2.49 8.21 3.31
N ARG A 53 3.29 7.23 2.88
CA ARG A 53 4.72 7.18 3.22
C ARG A 53 5.45 8.44 2.77
N GLU A 54 5.23 8.87 1.54
CA GLU A 54 5.89 10.05 1.00
C GLU A 54 5.43 11.33 1.70
N PHE A 55 4.12 11.44 1.96
CA PHE A 55 3.55 12.53 2.75
C PHE A 55 4.19 12.63 4.13
N PHE A 56 4.24 11.53 4.90
CA PHE A 56 4.82 11.55 6.24
C PHE A 56 6.31 11.86 6.21
N ARG A 57 7.06 11.35 5.22
CA ARG A 57 8.48 11.66 5.05
C ARG A 57 8.72 13.17 4.91
N HIS A 58 7.94 13.84 4.07
CA HIS A 58 8.04 15.28 3.89
C HIS A 58 7.53 16.07 5.10
N TYR A 59 6.43 15.62 5.70
CA TYR A 59 5.86 16.26 6.88
C TYR A 59 6.86 16.28 8.04
N PHE A 60 7.48 15.13 8.36
CA PHE A 60 8.45 15.06 9.45
C PHE A 60 9.70 15.91 9.18
N ALA A 61 10.22 15.89 7.95
CA ALA A 61 11.35 16.75 7.59
C ALA A 61 11.03 18.26 7.74
N SER A 62 9.81 18.66 7.40
CA SER A 62 9.34 20.04 7.58
C SER A 62 9.23 20.43 9.06
N VAL A 63 8.62 19.55 9.87
CA VAL A 63 8.48 19.77 11.32
C VAL A 63 9.84 19.86 12.00
N GLU A 64 10.76 18.96 11.68
CA GLU A 64 12.12 18.95 12.24
C GLU A 64 12.90 20.23 11.88
N ALA A 65 12.75 20.73 10.65
CA ALA A 65 13.37 22.00 10.26
C ALA A 65 12.81 23.20 11.03
N VAL A 66 11.48 23.26 11.22
CA VAL A 66 10.83 24.32 11.99
C VAL A 66 11.19 24.24 13.47
N ASP A 67 11.23 23.04 14.05
CA ASP A 67 11.61 22.82 15.43
C ASP A 67 13.06 23.26 15.68
N GLY A 68 13.98 22.85 14.81
CA GLY A 68 15.39 23.28 14.86
C GLY A 68 15.56 24.79 14.74
N ALA A 69 14.83 25.44 13.82
CA ALA A 69 14.86 26.90 13.68
C ALA A 69 14.29 27.61 14.91
N THR A 70 13.23 27.06 15.50
CA THR A 70 12.60 27.59 16.73
C THR A 70 13.55 27.46 17.91
N ALA A 71 14.17 26.29 18.11
CA ALA A 71 15.14 26.06 19.18
C ALA A 71 16.34 27.02 19.06
N ALA A 72 16.89 27.19 17.86
CA ALA A 72 17.97 28.14 17.62
C ALA A 72 17.56 29.60 17.92
N SER A 73 16.33 29.98 17.57
CA SER A 73 15.79 31.32 17.85
C SER A 73 15.62 31.56 19.35
N VAL A 74 15.13 30.55 20.09
CA VAL A 74 14.97 30.62 21.55
C VAL A 74 16.32 30.73 22.25
N GLU A 75 17.33 29.95 21.84
CA GLU A 75 18.68 30.04 22.39
C GLU A 75 19.29 31.43 22.15
N ALA A 76 19.13 31.99 20.94
CA ALA A 76 19.64 33.31 20.62
C ALA A 76 19.00 34.45 21.43
N LEU A 77 17.76 34.26 21.90
CA LEU A 77 17.03 35.21 22.74
C LEU A 77 17.22 34.95 24.24
N SER A 78 17.87 33.84 24.62
CA SER A 78 18.05 33.46 26.02
C SER A 78 19.15 34.32 26.68
N PRO A 79 18.98 34.73 27.95
CA PRO A 79 20.01 35.45 28.66
C PRO A 79 21.32 34.65 28.74
N PRO A 80 22.49 35.31 28.69
CA PRO A 80 23.76 34.61 28.88
C PRO A 80 23.79 33.94 30.26
N ARG A 81 24.29 32.70 30.30
CA ARG A 81 24.52 31.96 31.55
C ARG A 81 25.62 32.58 32.39
#